data_AF-A0A935WD07-F1
#
_entry.id   AF-A0A935WD07-F1
#
_cell.length_a   1.000
_cell.length_b   1.000
_cell.length_c   1.000
_cell.angle_alpha   90.00
_cell.angle_beta   90.00
_cell.angle_gamma   90.00
#
_symmetry.space_group_name_H-M   'P 1'
#
loop_
_entity.id
_entity.type
_entity.pdbx_description
1 polymer ?
#
loop_
_entity_poly.entity_id
_entity_poly.type
_entity_poly.pdbx_seq_one_letter_code
_entity_poly.pdbx_strand_id
1 'polypeptide(L)'
;MAFNNLFPGIPDRRDLFRATVGKAFDQIMANAEATVMRGGEKRLRPPGALPEVGFLAACTRCDLCIQACPPFALRRVPPDEGLGAGTPYIDPWLQACVACGDMPCAKACPTGALTLPPDGWAGYRLASLEFVPERCVTFQGTRCQACADACPMKEAALAIDADGHPVLKAEGCVGCGVCVRACITRPSSFVLRPLEG
;
A
#
# COMPACT_ATOMS: atom_id res chain seq x y z
N MET A 1 51.41 -19.63 36.39
CA MET A 1 51.20 -20.66 35.35
C MET A 1 49.76 -21.13 35.49
N ALA A 2 48.84 -20.61 34.68
CA ALA A 2 48.40 -21.19 33.40
C ALA A 2 47.54 -22.45 33.65
N PHE A 3 46.29 -22.59 33.18
CA PHE A 3 45.81 -22.31 31.83
C PHE A 3 44.34 -21.83 31.81
N ASN A 4 44.09 -20.82 30.97
CA ASN A 4 42.78 -20.52 30.40
C ASN A 4 42.17 -21.77 29.74
N ASN A 5 40.88 -22.00 29.93
CA ASN A 5 40.05 -22.74 28.97
C ASN A 5 38.87 -21.86 28.56
N LEU A 6 39.16 -21.05 27.55
CA LEU A 6 38.20 -20.34 26.72
C LEU A 6 37.82 -21.31 25.59
N PHE A 7 36.72 -22.07 25.74
CA PHE A 7 36.16 -22.86 24.64
C PHE A 7 34.67 -22.58 24.53
N PRO A 8 34.20 -21.89 23.47
CA PRO A 8 32.78 -21.79 23.19
C PRO A 8 32.24 -23.19 22.86
N GLY A 9 31.10 -23.55 23.44
CA GLY A 9 30.45 -24.84 23.19
C GLY A 9 30.20 -25.05 21.71
N ILE A 10 30.73 -26.14 21.16
CA ILE A 10 30.55 -26.53 19.76
C ILE A 10 29.05 -26.84 19.56
N PRO A 11 28.35 -26.14 18.65
CA PRO A 11 26.93 -26.37 18.42
C PRO A 11 26.66 -27.80 17.93
N ASP A 12 25.65 -28.47 18.51
CA ASP A 12 25.29 -29.85 18.17
C ASP A 12 24.81 -29.94 16.71
N ARG A 13 25.06 -31.08 16.07
CA ARG A 13 24.64 -31.35 14.68
C ARG A 13 23.13 -31.15 14.48
N ARG A 14 22.33 -31.38 15.52
CA ARG A 14 20.88 -31.17 15.50
C ARG A 14 20.49 -29.69 15.45
N ASP A 15 21.25 -28.84 16.12
CA ASP A 15 21.02 -27.39 16.12
C ASP A 15 21.46 -26.79 14.79
N LEU A 16 22.56 -27.28 14.22
CA LEU A 16 22.98 -26.93 12.86
C LEU A 16 21.95 -27.41 11.81
N PHE A 17 21.46 -28.65 11.91
CA PHE A 17 20.41 -29.16 11.02
C PHE A 17 19.12 -28.35 11.14
N ARG A 18 18.65 -28.03 12.35
CA ARG A 18 17.44 -27.21 12.56
C ARG A 18 17.60 -25.79 12.01
N ALA A 19 18.74 -25.16 12.25
CA ALA A 19 19.02 -23.82 11.72
C ALA A 19 19.12 -23.82 10.19
N THR A 20 19.69 -24.88 9.60
CA THR A 20 19.85 -25.00 8.14
C THR A 20 18.52 -25.32 7.46
N VAL A 21 17.74 -26.25 8.02
CA VAL A 21 16.40 -26.59 7.53
C VAL A 21 15.45 -25.41 7.72
N GLY A 22 15.49 -24.73 8.87
CA GLY A 22 14.69 -23.52 9.12
C GLY A 22 14.99 -22.42 8.09
N LYS A 23 16.27 -22.08 7.90
CA LYS A 23 16.68 -21.09 6.88
C LYS A 23 16.32 -21.54 5.45
N ALA A 24 16.41 -22.83 5.14
CA ALA A 24 16.01 -23.34 3.84
C ALA A 24 14.49 -23.23 3.63
N PHE A 25 13.69 -23.50 4.65
CA PHE A 25 12.24 -23.29 4.61
C PHE A 25 11.89 -21.81 4.47
N ASP A 26 12.50 -20.93 5.25
CA ASP A 26 12.29 -19.48 5.16
C ASP A 26 12.64 -18.95 3.77
N GLN A 27 13.77 -19.41 3.21
CA GLN A 27 14.19 -19.06 1.85
C GLN A 27 13.24 -19.61 0.78
N ILE A 28 12.72 -20.83 0.94
CA ILE A 28 11.72 -21.41 0.04
C ILE A 28 10.43 -20.59 0.08
N MET A 29 9.98 -20.16 1.26
CA MET A 29 8.80 -19.31 1.40
C MET A 29 8.99 -17.94 0.76
N ALA A 30 10.11 -17.28 1.02
CA ALA A 30 10.45 -15.99 0.40
C ALA A 30 10.56 -16.10 -1.14
N ASN A 31 11.11 -17.21 -1.65
CA ASN A 31 11.20 -17.46 -3.09
C ASN A 31 9.83 -17.78 -3.72
N ALA A 32 8.93 -18.44 -2.99
CA ALA A 32 7.56 -18.69 -3.42
C ALA A 32 6.76 -17.38 -3.50
N GLU A 33 6.91 -16.50 -2.51
CA GLU A 33 6.35 -15.15 -2.52
C GLU A 33 6.84 -14.37 -3.75
N ALA A 34 8.15 -14.35 -3.99
CA ALA A 34 8.72 -13.66 -5.15
C ALA A 34 8.23 -14.23 -6.50
N THR A 35 7.96 -15.54 -6.58
CA THR A 35 7.47 -16.19 -7.80
C THR A 35 5.98 -15.89 -8.03
N VAL A 36 5.17 -15.83 -6.96
CA VAL A 36 3.76 -15.39 -7.01
C VAL A 36 3.66 -13.93 -7.51
N MET A 37 4.59 -13.07 -7.10
CA MET A 37 4.62 -11.65 -7.45
C MET A 37 5.12 -11.34 -8.87
N ARG A 38 5.73 -12.32 -9.56
CA ARG A 38 6.35 -12.10 -10.89
C ARG A 38 5.36 -11.92 -12.04
N GLY A 39 4.07 -12.15 -11.82
CA GLY A 39 3.04 -12.16 -12.87
C GLY A 39 2.02 -11.02 -12.84
N GLY A 40 2.08 -10.07 -11.90
CA GLY A 40 1.12 -8.96 -11.85
C GLY A 40 1.77 -7.70 -11.31
N GLU A 41 1.55 -6.57 -11.96
CA GLU A 41 1.92 -5.26 -11.42
C GLU A 41 1.47 -5.14 -9.96
N LYS A 42 2.32 -4.63 -9.06
CA LYS A 42 1.92 -4.34 -7.68
C LYS A 42 0.68 -3.44 -7.75
N ARG A 43 -0.48 -3.96 -7.34
CA ARG A 43 -1.74 -3.22 -7.42
C ARG A 43 -2.00 -2.51 -6.10
N LEU A 44 -2.70 -1.39 -6.18
CA LEU A 44 -3.22 -0.74 -4.98
C LEU A 44 -4.40 -1.56 -4.45
N ARG A 45 -4.22 -2.23 -3.31
CA ARG A 45 -5.28 -3.02 -2.67
C ARG A 45 -6.25 -2.12 -1.90
N PRO A 46 -7.49 -2.57 -1.65
CA PRO A 46 -8.43 -1.83 -0.82
C PRO A 46 -7.88 -1.58 0.59
N PRO A 47 -8.41 -0.57 1.32
CA PRO A 47 -8.08 -0.35 2.72
C PRO A 47 -8.31 -1.62 3.55
N GLY A 48 -7.39 -1.89 4.46
CA GLY A 48 -7.43 -3.05 5.34
C GLY A 48 -6.90 -4.34 4.77
N ALA A 49 -6.42 -4.37 3.51
CA ALA A 49 -5.92 -5.60 2.91
C ALA A 49 -4.79 -6.23 3.73
N LEU A 50 -4.87 -7.54 3.90
CA LEU A 50 -3.75 -8.35 4.37
C LEU A 50 -2.54 -8.22 3.42
N PRO A 51 -1.33 -8.59 3.87
CA PRO A 51 -0.20 -8.78 2.95
C PRO A 51 -0.59 -9.65 1.77
N GLU A 52 -0.04 -9.37 0.59
CA GLU A 52 -0.59 -9.84 -0.69
C GLU A 52 -0.87 -11.34 -0.73
N VAL A 53 0.04 -12.20 -0.23
CA VAL A 53 -0.20 -13.65 -0.18
C VAL A 53 -1.40 -14.02 0.69
N GLY A 54 -1.48 -13.43 1.89
CA GLY A 54 -2.63 -13.63 2.79
C GLY A 54 -3.92 -13.09 2.20
N PHE A 55 -3.87 -11.94 1.52
CA PHE A 55 -5.01 -11.36 0.84
C PHE A 55 -5.50 -12.27 -0.31
N LEU A 56 -4.60 -12.74 -1.17
CA LEU A 56 -4.95 -13.62 -2.29
C LEU A 56 -5.53 -14.97 -1.82
N ALA A 57 -5.03 -15.49 -0.70
CA ALA A 57 -5.53 -16.72 -0.09
C ALA A 57 -6.92 -16.56 0.56
N ALA A 58 -7.15 -15.43 1.27
CA ALA A 58 -8.39 -15.19 1.99
C ALA A 58 -9.52 -14.60 1.12
N CYS A 59 -9.19 -13.94 0.01
CA CYS A 59 -10.16 -13.26 -0.84
C CYS A 59 -10.97 -14.25 -1.69
N THR A 60 -12.28 -14.31 -1.43
CA THR A 60 -13.23 -15.16 -2.16
C THR A 60 -13.76 -14.55 -3.45
N ARG A 61 -13.33 -13.32 -3.80
CA ARG A 61 -13.77 -12.60 -5.01
C ARG A 61 -15.30 -12.40 -5.07
N CYS A 62 -15.91 -12.16 -3.89
CA CYS A 62 -17.37 -12.01 -3.71
C CYS A 62 -17.89 -10.58 -3.94
N ASP A 63 -17.02 -9.60 -4.12
CA ASP A 63 -17.33 -8.21 -4.49
C ASP A 63 -18.11 -7.38 -3.49
N LEU A 64 -18.39 -7.91 -2.31
CA LEU A 64 -19.05 -7.15 -1.25
C LEU A 64 -18.31 -5.84 -0.95
N CYS A 65 -16.97 -5.85 -0.94
CA CYS A 65 -16.18 -4.63 -0.79
C CYS A 65 -16.35 -3.63 -1.96
N ILE A 66 -16.48 -4.13 -3.20
CA ILE A 66 -16.70 -3.30 -4.40
C ILE A 66 -18.05 -2.61 -4.32
N GLN A 67 -19.11 -3.37 -3.98
CA GLN A 67 -20.47 -2.82 -3.83
C GLN A 67 -20.56 -1.84 -2.66
N ALA A 68 -19.81 -2.09 -1.57
CA ALA A 68 -19.80 -1.24 -0.40
C ALA A 68 -18.95 0.04 -0.56
N CYS A 69 -18.27 0.26 -1.68
CA CYS A 69 -17.38 1.40 -1.89
C CYS A 69 -18.15 2.63 -2.41
N PRO A 70 -18.42 3.67 -1.59
CA PRO A 70 -19.22 4.82 -2.04
C PRO A 70 -18.63 5.61 -3.21
N PRO A 71 -17.29 5.81 -3.34
CA PRO A 71 -16.75 6.52 -4.50
C PRO A 71 -16.64 5.64 -5.76
N PHE A 72 -16.97 4.34 -5.69
CA PHE A 72 -16.76 3.38 -6.77
C PHE A 72 -15.28 3.27 -7.21
N ALA A 73 -14.37 3.36 -6.23
CA ALA A 73 -12.92 3.30 -6.47
C ALA A 73 -12.38 1.89 -6.71
N LEU A 74 -13.14 0.86 -6.33
CA LEU A 74 -12.73 -0.53 -6.46
C LEU A 74 -13.18 -1.14 -7.78
N ARG A 75 -12.25 -1.84 -8.43
CA ARG A 75 -12.46 -2.56 -9.68
C ARG A 75 -11.98 -3.99 -9.53
N ARG A 76 -12.49 -4.89 -10.38
CA ARG A 76 -11.97 -6.26 -10.46
C ARG A 76 -10.73 -6.28 -11.34
N VAL A 77 -9.71 -6.96 -10.85
CA VAL A 77 -8.57 -7.36 -11.68
C VAL A 77 -9.09 -8.26 -12.83
N PRO A 78 -8.68 -8.01 -14.09
CA PRO A 78 -9.06 -8.84 -15.24
C PRO A 78 -8.72 -10.34 -15.08
N PRO A 79 -9.43 -11.23 -15.78
CA PRO A 79 -9.29 -12.68 -15.61
C PRO A 79 -7.94 -13.26 -16.06
N ASP A 80 -7.21 -12.55 -16.92
CA ASP A 80 -5.92 -12.93 -17.50
C ASP A 80 -4.71 -12.50 -16.65
N GLU A 81 -4.95 -11.89 -15.49
CA GLU A 81 -3.93 -11.27 -14.64
C GLU A 81 -3.45 -12.18 -13.48
N GLY A 82 -3.31 -13.47 -13.78
CA GLY A 82 -2.74 -14.47 -12.88
C GLY A 82 -3.52 -14.67 -11.57
N LEU A 83 -2.79 -14.87 -10.47
CA LEU A 83 -3.37 -15.17 -9.15
C LEU A 83 -4.25 -14.03 -8.60
N GLY A 84 -3.98 -12.80 -9.04
CA GLY A 84 -4.76 -11.62 -8.71
C GLY A 84 -6.10 -11.53 -9.43
N ALA A 85 -6.35 -12.35 -10.46
CA ALA A 85 -7.59 -12.31 -11.25
C ALA A 85 -8.85 -12.30 -10.37
N GLY A 86 -9.78 -11.40 -10.67
CA GLY A 86 -11.06 -11.24 -9.97
C GLY A 86 -10.97 -10.61 -8.57
N THR A 87 -9.77 -10.35 -8.04
CA THR A 87 -9.63 -9.64 -6.75
C THR A 87 -9.86 -8.13 -6.91
N PRO A 88 -10.26 -7.41 -5.85
CA PRO A 88 -10.42 -5.96 -5.92
C PRO A 88 -9.07 -5.22 -5.96
N TYR A 89 -9.01 -4.15 -6.74
CA TYR A 89 -7.91 -3.19 -6.76
C TYR A 89 -8.42 -1.77 -7.00
N ILE A 90 -7.57 -0.78 -6.73
CA ILE A 90 -7.81 0.64 -6.99
C ILE A 90 -6.92 1.10 -8.15
N ASP A 91 -7.50 1.82 -9.10
CA ASP A 91 -6.76 2.61 -10.08
C ASP A 91 -6.98 4.10 -9.77
N PRO A 92 -6.00 4.80 -9.19
CA PRO A 92 -6.15 6.18 -8.75
C PRO A 92 -6.37 7.15 -9.92
N TRP A 93 -5.98 6.80 -11.15
CA TRP A 93 -6.22 7.62 -12.33
C TRP A 93 -7.69 7.55 -12.76
N LEU A 94 -8.30 6.35 -12.69
CA LEU A 94 -9.70 6.13 -13.03
C LEU A 94 -10.68 6.51 -11.92
N GLN A 95 -10.36 6.21 -10.67
CA GLN A 95 -11.07 6.67 -9.48
C GLN A 95 -10.23 6.37 -8.22
N ALA A 96 -9.87 7.42 -7.48
CA ALA A 96 -9.08 7.29 -6.26
C ALA A 96 -9.94 6.85 -5.07
N CYS A 97 -9.31 6.21 -4.08
CA CYS A 97 -9.93 6.02 -2.78
C CYS A 97 -10.10 7.39 -2.12
N VAL A 98 -11.26 7.70 -1.55
CA VAL A 98 -11.50 9.00 -0.87
C VAL A 98 -11.26 8.94 0.64
N ALA A 99 -10.57 7.89 1.11
CA ALA A 99 -10.28 7.65 2.53
C ALA A 99 -11.52 7.75 3.43
N CYS A 100 -12.59 7.02 3.09
CA CYS A 100 -13.83 7.02 3.88
C CYS A 100 -13.54 6.70 5.35
N GLY A 101 -14.03 7.54 6.27
CA GLY A 101 -13.67 7.46 7.69
C GLY A 101 -13.99 6.11 8.34
N ASP A 102 -15.04 5.44 7.86
CA ASP A 102 -15.51 4.19 8.44
C ASP A 102 -15.14 2.95 7.60
N MET A 103 -14.36 3.13 6.52
CA MET A 103 -13.85 2.07 5.61
C MET A 103 -14.90 0.98 5.30
N PRO A 104 -16.02 1.31 4.62
CA PRO A 104 -17.13 0.38 4.42
C PRO A 104 -16.72 -0.84 3.58
N CYS A 105 -15.76 -0.68 2.67
CA CYS A 105 -15.17 -1.78 1.92
C CYS A 105 -14.48 -2.83 2.79
N ALA A 106 -13.75 -2.42 3.84
CA ALA A 106 -13.10 -3.33 4.79
C ALA A 106 -14.14 -4.02 5.68
N LYS A 107 -15.12 -3.27 6.21
CA LYS A 107 -16.21 -3.80 7.03
C LYS A 107 -17.08 -4.83 6.30
N ALA A 108 -17.26 -4.66 5.00
CA ALA A 108 -18.05 -5.57 4.18
C ALA A 108 -17.34 -6.91 3.88
N CYS A 109 -16.06 -7.08 4.23
CA CYS A 109 -15.32 -8.30 3.94
C CYS A 109 -15.66 -9.43 4.94
N PRO A 110 -16.29 -10.53 4.51
CA PRO A 110 -16.70 -11.59 5.42
C PRO A 110 -15.56 -12.56 5.78
N THR A 111 -14.48 -12.59 4.99
CA THR A 111 -13.40 -13.57 5.15
C THR A 111 -12.19 -13.05 5.91
N GLY A 112 -12.16 -11.76 6.23
CA GLY A 112 -10.99 -11.11 6.82
C GLY A 112 -9.84 -10.87 5.83
N ALA A 113 -10.07 -11.02 4.51
CA ALA A 113 -9.08 -10.58 3.50
C ALA A 113 -8.82 -9.07 3.58
N LEU A 114 -9.84 -8.31 3.97
CA LEU A 114 -9.73 -6.92 4.40
C LEU A 114 -10.09 -6.87 5.90
N THR A 115 -9.26 -6.19 6.67
CA THR A 115 -9.39 -6.02 8.12
C THR A 115 -9.51 -4.53 8.43
N LEU A 116 -10.46 -4.15 9.29
CA LEU A 116 -10.58 -2.76 9.72
C LEU A 116 -9.41 -2.43 10.66
N PRO A 117 -8.53 -1.47 10.33
CA PRO A 117 -7.48 -1.06 11.26
C PRO A 117 -8.09 -0.49 12.55
N PRO A 118 -7.53 -0.82 13.73
CA PRO A 118 -8.11 -0.41 15.01
C PRO A 118 -8.19 1.11 15.15
N ASP A 119 -7.17 1.83 14.67
CA ASP A 119 -7.09 3.30 14.71
C ASP A 119 -7.56 3.96 13.40
N GLY A 120 -8.27 3.20 12.55
CA GLY A 120 -8.75 3.66 11.25
C GLY A 120 -7.60 4.13 10.35
N TRP A 121 -7.62 5.40 9.95
CA TRP A 121 -6.60 5.98 9.06
C TRP A 121 -5.32 6.43 9.79
N ALA A 122 -5.35 6.56 11.12
CA ALA A 122 -4.17 6.95 11.88
C ALA A 122 -3.11 5.84 11.78
N GLY A 123 -1.91 6.19 11.29
CA GLY A 123 -0.84 5.21 11.06
C GLY A 123 -1.08 4.24 9.90
N TYR A 124 -2.26 4.25 9.26
CA TYR A 124 -2.55 3.38 8.12
C TYR A 124 -2.13 4.03 6.79
N ARG A 125 -1.64 3.20 5.87
CA ARG A 125 -1.15 3.61 4.55
C ARG A 125 -1.65 2.64 3.49
N LEU A 126 -2.20 3.17 2.41
CA LEU A 126 -2.54 2.41 1.20
C LEU A 126 -1.33 2.29 0.26
N ALA A 127 -0.60 3.39 0.12
CA ALA A 127 0.53 3.56 -0.80
C ALA A 127 1.46 4.65 -0.26
N SER A 128 2.68 4.68 -0.79
CA SER A 128 3.54 5.85 -0.67
C SER A 128 3.21 6.86 -1.78
N LEU A 129 3.42 8.14 -1.47
CA LEU A 129 3.16 9.24 -2.38
C LEU A 129 4.42 10.11 -2.45
N GLU A 130 4.83 10.42 -3.67
CA GLU A 130 5.96 11.30 -3.98
C GLU A 130 5.43 12.55 -4.68
N PHE A 131 5.87 13.73 -4.27
CA PHE A 131 5.58 14.99 -4.95
C PHE A 131 6.77 15.38 -5.83
N VAL A 132 6.49 15.80 -7.06
CA VAL A 132 7.49 16.17 -8.08
C VAL A 132 7.32 17.66 -8.41
N PRO A 133 8.05 18.57 -7.73
CA PRO A 133 7.89 20.01 -7.88
C PRO A 133 8.06 20.51 -9.31
N GLU A 134 8.96 19.91 -10.08
CA GLU A 134 9.30 20.30 -11.45
C GLU A 134 8.10 20.18 -12.40
N ARG A 135 7.16 19.29 -12.09
CA ARG A 135 5.93 19.10 -12.86
C ARG A 135 4.82 20.06 -12.47
N CYS A 136 4.89 20.66 -11.28
CA CYS A 136 3.76 21.39 -10.71
C CYS A 136 3.69 22.82 -11.24
N VAL A 137 2.50 23.23 -11.68
CA VAL A 137 2.27 24.56 -12.29
C VAL A 137 2.53 25.72 -11.32
N THR A 138 2.52 25.48 -10.01
CA THR A 138 2.83 26.50 -8.99
C THR A 138 4.29 26.92 -9.04
N PHE A 139 5.20 25.99 -9.37
CA PHE A 139 6.62 26.29 -9.61
C PHE A 139 6.88 26.88 -11.00
N GLN A 140 5.83 26.99 -11.83
CA GLN A 140 5.86 27.60 -13.15
C GLN A 140 5.10 28.95 -13.17
N GLY A 141 4.75 29.49 -12.00
CA GLY A 141 4.11 30.80 -11.85
C GLY A 141 2.59 30.80 -11.92
N THR A 142 1.94 29.64 -12.03
CA THR A 142 0.47 29.53 -12.07
C THR A 142 -0.09 29.13 -10.71
N ARG A 143 -1.03 29.92 -10.17
CA ARG A 143 -1.72 29.59 -8.91
C ARG A 143 -2.60 28.35 -9.07
N CYS A 144 -2.46 27.38 -8.18
CA CYS A 144 -3.26 26.15 -8.18
C CYS A 144 -3.32 25.58 -6.76
N GLN A 145 -4.50 25.14 -6.32
CA GLN A 145 -4.70 24.49 -5.00
C GLN A 145 -5.51 23.19 -5.09
N ALA A 146 -5.77 22.70 -6.31
CA ALA A 146 -6.69 21.59 -6.57
C ALA A 146 -6.36 20.31 -5.78
N CYS A 147 -5.07 20.01 -5.58
CA CYS A 147 -4.65 18.84 -4.81
C CYS A 147 -4.94 18.99 -3.32
N ALA A 148 -4.68 20.17 -2.73
CA ALA A 148 -4.92 20.47 -1.32
C ALA A 148 -6.43 20.51 -1.02
N ASP A 149 -7.22 21.16 -1.87
CA ASP A 149 -8.68 21.25 -1.74
C ASP A 149 -9.35 19.87 -1.75
N ALA A 150 -8.91 19.01 -2.67
CA ALA A 150 -9.44 17.67 -2.84
C ALA A 150 -8.96 16.69 -1.76
N CYS A 151 -7.87 16.98 -1.04
CA CYS A 151 -7.27 16.05 -0.09
C CYS A 151 -8.25 15.69 1.05
N PRO A 152 -8.61 14.40 1.23
CA PRO A 152 -9.53 13.99 2.30
C PRO A 152 -8.89 14.12 3.69
N MET A 153 -7.56 14.05 3.77
CA MET A 153 -6.80 14.24 5.01
C MET A 153 -6.49 15.72 5.30
N LYS A 154 -6.93 16.64 4.42
CA LYS A 154 -6.75 18.10 4.56
C LYS A 154 -5.28 18.47 4.84
N GLU A 155 -5.08 19.54 5.60
CA GLU A 155 -3.75 20.08 5.93
C GLU A 155 -2.87 19.12 6.73
N ALA A 156 -3.41 18.03 7.28
CA ALA A 156 -2.60 17.00 7.93
C ALA A 156 -1.69 16.29 6.91
N ALA A 157 -2.14 16.14 5.66
CA ALA A 157 -1.38 15.48 4.60
C ALA A 157 -0.87 16.42 3.51
N LEU A 158 -1.64 17.43 3.14
CA LEU A 158 -1.32 18.27 2.00
C LEU A 158 -1.83 19.68 2.25
N ALA A 159 -0.89 20.64 2.27
CA ALA A 159 -1.16 22.05 2.52
C ALA A 159 -0.59 22.91 1.37
N ILE A 160 -0.94 24.18 1.36
CA ILE A 160 -0.33 25.21 0.52
C ILE A 160 0.53 26.08 1.44
N ASP A 161 1.81 26.27 1.11
CA ASP A 161 2.69 27.15 1.87
C ASP A 161 2.46 28.64 1.55
N ALA A 162 3.22 29.51 2.22
CA ALA A 162 3.12 30.96 2.05
C ALA A 162 3.47 31.43 0.62
N ASP A 163 4.31 30.68 -0.09
CA ASP A 163 4.71 30.95 -1.47
C ASP A 163 3.68 30.42 -2.50
N GLY A 164 2.63 29.75 -2.02
CA GLY A 164 1.57 29.20 -2.86
C GLY A 164 1.91 27.84 -3.47
N HIS A 165 2.85 27.10 -2.87
CA HIS A 165 3.28 25.79 -3.34
C HIS A 165 2.69 24.65 -2.48
N PRO A 166 2.35 23.50 -3.09
CA PRO A 166 1.92 22.34 -2.33
C PRO A 166 3.04 21.77 -1.46
N VAL A 167 2.74 21.50 -0.19
CA VAL A 167 3.62 20.82 0.76
C VAL A 167 2.99 19.51 1.19
N LEU A 168 3.63 18.40 0.80
CA LEU A 168 3.24 17.05 1.20
C LEU A 168 3.82 16.72 2.58
N LYS A 169 2.94 16.46 3.55
CA LYS A 169 3.26 15.99 4.90
C LYS A 169 3.06 14.47 4.94
N ALA A 170 4.16 13.72 4.86
CA ALA A 170 4.14 12.26 4.72
C ALA A 170 3.45 11.56 5.90
N GLU A 171 3.49 12.16 7.09
CA GLU A 171 2.94 11.65 8.35
C GLU A 171 1.41 11.70 8.40
N GLY A 172 0.77 12.61 7.66
CA GLY A 172 -0.70 12.62 7.51
C GLY A 172 -1.20 11.99 6.21
N CYS A 173 -0.33 11.78 5.22
CA CYS A 173 -0.71 11.24 3.92
C CYS A 173 -1.00 9.74 3.97
N VAL A 174 -2.24 9.33 3.73
CA VAL A 174 -2.63 7.91 3.72
C VAL A 174 -2.39 7.19 2.39
N GLY A 175 -1.88 7.89 1.36
CA GLY A 175 -1.63 7.29 0.04
C GLY A 175 -2.89 6.96 -0.75
N CYS A 176 -3.98 7.73 -0.59
CA CYS A 176 -5.27 7.42 -1.21
C CYS A 176 -5.34 7.74 -2.73
N GLY A 177 -4.43 8.57 -3.24
CA GLY A 177 -4.33 8.90 -4.66
C GLY A 177 -5.26 10.02 -5.14
N VAL A 178 -6.04 10.66 -4.26
CA VAL A 178 -6.95 11.76 -4.66
C VAL A 178 -6.20 12.94 -5.31
N CYS A 179 -5.01 13.28 -4.79
CA CYS A 179 -4.18 14.33 -5.37
C CYS A 179 -3.66 13.97 -6.77
N VAL A 180 -3.40 12.69 -7.06
CA VAL A 180 -2.98 12.22 -8.40
C VAL A 180 -4.11 12.46 -9.40
N ARG A 181 -5.34 12.13 -9.02
CA ARG A 181 -6.54 12.35 -9.84
C ARG A 181 -6.87 13.83 -10.03
N ALA A 182 -6.75 14.62 -8.97
CA ALA A 182 -7.10 16.04 -8.98
C ALA A 182 -6.04 16.91 -9.67
N CYS A 183 -4.82 16.41 -9.86
CA CYS A 183 -3.75 17.15 -10.47
C CYS A 183 -4.07 17.50 -11.93
N ILE A 184 -3.94 18.78 -12.29
CA ILE A 184 -4.24 19.26 -13.64
C ILE A 184 -3.10 19.01 -14.63
N THR A 185 -1.95 18.57 -14.16
CA THR A 185 -0.76 18.33 -14.99
C THR A 185 -0.76 16.92 -15.55
N ARG A 186 -0.14 16.75 -16.73
CA ARG A 186 0.05 15.46 -17.39
C ARG A 186 1.50 15.34 -17.83
N PRO A 187 2.30 14.41 -17.26
CA PRO A 187 1.97 13.52 -16.14
C PRO A 187 1.68 14.30 -14.84
N SER A 188 0.92 13.67 -13.93
CA SER A 188 0.63 14.23 -12.59
C SER A 188 1.93 14.61 -11.87
N SER A 189 1.86 15.70 -11.09
CA SER A 189 2.91 16.13 -10.16
C SER A 189 3.02 15.26 -8.91
N PHE A 190 2.13 14.28 -8.75
CA PHE A 190 2.19 13.28 -7.70
C PHE A 190 2.34 11.88 -8.30
N VAL A 191 3.25 11.09 -7.73
CA VAL A 191 3.52 9.70 -8.10
C VAL A 191 3.12 8.80 -6.93
N LEU A 192 2.17 7.90 -7.18
CA LEU A 192 1.74 6.91 -6.20
C LEU A 192 2.52 5.61 -6.40
N ARG A 193 3.03 5.00 -5.32
CA ARG A 193 3.67 3.68 -5.38
C ARG A 193 3.01 2.75 -4.35
N PRO A 194 2.62 1.53 -4.73
CA PRO A 194 2.19 0.52 -3.77
C PRO A 194 3.23 0.33 -2.66
N LEU A 195 2.78 0.09 -1.43
CA LEU A 195 3.69 -0.21 -0.32
C LEU A 195 4.43 -1.52 -0.60
N GLU A 196 5.69 -1.57 -0.18
CA GLU A 196 6.43 -2.83 -0.15
C GLU A 196 5.99 -3.60 1.09
N GLY A 197 5.37 -4.76 0.88
CA GLY A 197 4.89 -5.65 1.92
C GLY A 197 4.73 -7.05 1.36
#